data_AF-A0A7X4IXM0-F1
#
_entry.id   AF-A0A7X4IXM0-F1
#
_cell.length_a   1.000
_cell.length_b   1.000
_cell.length_c   1.000
_cell.angle_alpha   90.00
_cell.angle_beta   90.00
_cell.angle_gamma   90.00
#
_symmetry.space_group_name_H-M   'P 1'
#
loop_
_entity.id
_entity.type
_entity.pdbx_description
1 polymer ?
#
loop_
_entity_poly.entity_id
_entity_poly.type
_entity_poly.pdbx_seq_one_letter_code
_entity_poly.pdbx_strand_id
1 'polypeptide(L)' 'LADCIADLEARFPGVAERMLDEEGELRRFVNVYINGEDVRFEDGLATAINDGDEVSIVPAVAGGSF' A
#
# COMPACT_ATOMS: atom_id res chain seq x y z
N LEU A 1 -1.32 2.48 8.69
CA LEU A 1 -1.56 1.94 7.33
C LEU A 1 -1.91 0.45 7.35
N ALA A 2 -1.22 -0.37 8.16
CA ALA A 2 -1.51 -1.81 8.30
C ALA A 2 -3.01 -2.16 8.52
N ASP A 3 -3.70 -1.45 9.43
CA ASP A 3 -5.13 -1.69 9.69
C ASP A 3 -6.01 -1.42 8.47
N CYS A 4 -5.66 -0.43 7.64
CA CYS A 4 -6.37 -0.15 6.39
C CYS A 4 -6.18 -1.29 5.38
N ILE A 5 -4.97 -1.84 5.28
CA ILE A 5 -4.70 -3.00 4.41
C ILE A 5 -5.48 -4.22 4.91
N ALA A 6 -5.57 -4.42 6.23
CA ALA A 6 -6.35 -5.50 6.82
C ALA A 6 -7.87 -5.35 6.55
N ASP A 7 -8.41 -4.12 6.64
CA ASP A 7 -9.80 -3.84 6.25
C ASP A 7 -10.04 -4.09 4.76
N LEU A 8 -9.11 -3.67 3.90
CA LEU A 8 -9.18 -3.92 2.46
C LEU A 8 -9.16 -5.41 2.15
N GLU A 9 -8.33 -6.21 2.81
CA GLU A 9 -8.31 -7.67 2.67
C GLU A 9 -9.64 -8.31 3.09
N ALA A 10 -10.20 -7.87 4.21
CA ALA A 10 -11.49 -8.37 4.70
C ALA A 10 -12.64 -8.09 3.70
N ARG A 11 -12.57 -6.95 2.99
CA ARG A 11 -13.59 -6.53 2.02
C ARG A 11 -13.32 -7.05 0.60
N PHE A 12 -12.05 -7.24 0.25
CA PHE A 12 -11.55 -7.65 -1.05
C PHE A 12 -10.44 -8.69 -0.87
N PRO A 13 -10.80 -9.98 -0.69
CA PRO A 13 -9.83 -11.03 -0.44
C PRO A 13 -8.74 -11.11 -1.52
N GLY A 14 -7.49 -11.21 -1.10
CA GLY A 14 -6.28 -11.25 -1.94
C GLY A 14 -5.67 -9.88 -2.25
N VAL A 15 -6.22 -8.76 -1.77
CA VAL A 15 -5.61 -7.44 -1.97
C VAL A 15 -4.31 -7.31 -1.17
N ALA A 16 -4.26 -7.80 0.06
CA ALA A 16 -3.05 -7.73 0.88
C ALA A 16 -1.89 -8.46 0.20
N GLU A 17 -2.12 -9.63 -0.40
CA GLU A 17 -1.09 -10.39 -1.13
C GLU A 17 -0.49 -9.62 -2.31
N ARG A 18 -1.24 -8.69 -2.92
CA ARG A 18 -0.74 -7.85 -4.01
C ARG A 18 0.12 -6.69 -3.51
N MET A 19 -0.01 -6.33 -2.24
CA MET A 19 0.67 -5.19 -1.62
C MET A 19 1.84 -5.60 -0.73
N LEU A 20 1.70 -6.70 -0.02
CA LEU A 20 2.63 -7.22 0.98
C LEU A 20 3.36 -8.45 0.45
N ASP A 21 4.63 -8.61 0.84
CA ASP A 21 5.39 -9.83 0.60
C ASP A 21 5.12 -10.91 1.66
N GLU A 22 5.87 -12.00 1.61
CA GLU A 22 5.73 -13.15 2.51
C GLU A 22 6.13 -12.83 3.96
N GLU A 23 6.89 -11.75 4.17
CA GLU A 23 7.30 -11.28 5.50
C GLU A 23 6.28 -10.28 6.08
N GLY A 24 5.26 -9.89 5.30
CA GLY A 24 4.25 -8.91 5.68
C GLY A 24 4.67 -7.47 5.41
N GLU A 25 5.77 -7.25 4.69
CA GLU A 25 6.32 -5.94 4.36
C GLU A 25 5.80 -5.44 3.00
N LEU A 26 5.80 -4.13 2.77
CA LEU A 26 5.39 -3.57 1.47
C LEU A 26 6.30 -4.08 0.36
N ARG A 27 5.69 -4.72 -0.66
CA ARG A 27 6.40 -5.16 -1.86
C ARG A 27 7.16 -3.98 -2.48
N ARG A 28 8.40 -4.23 -2.89
CA ARG A 28 9.26 -3.22 -3.54
C ARG A 28 8.62 -2.51 -4.74
N PHE A 29 7.75 -3.21 -5.47
CA PHE A 29 7.07 -2.69 -6.67
C PHE A 29 5.70 -2.09 -6.38
N VAL A 30 5.33 -1.87 -5.12
CA VAL A 30 4.07 -1.21 -4.76
C VAL A 30 4.42 0.08 -4.04
N ASN A 31 4.05 1.21 -4.65
CA ASN A 31 4.22 2.51 -4.03
C ASN A 31 2.90 2.88 -3.34
N VAL A 32 2.99 3.33 -2.10
CA VAL A 32 1.82 3.76 -1.32
C VAL A 32 2.07 5.19 -0.89
N TYR A 33 1.05 6.03 -1.07
CA TYR A 33 1.11 7.44 -0.71
C TYR A 33 -0.04 7.78 0.23
N ILE A 34 0.22 8.62 1.22
CA ILE A 34 -0.79 9.23 2.09
C ILE A 34 -0.76 10.73 1.80
N ASN A 35 -1.88 11.29 1.33
CA ASN A 35 -1.98 12.70 0.95
C ASN A 35 -0.88 13.17 -0.05
N GLY A 36 -0.40 12.25 -0.90
CA GLY A 36 0.65 12.50 -1.88
C GLY A 36 2.08 12.26 -1.39
N GLU A 37 2.29 11.94 -0.11
CA GLU A 37 3.60 11.66 0.47
C GLU A 37 3.86 10.14 0.50
N ASP A 38 5.02 9.70 0.00
CA ASP A 38 5.38 8.27 -0.08
C ASP A 38 5.70 7.75 1.32
N VAL A 39 4.97 6.72 1.75
CA VAL A 39 5.05 6.17 3.10
C VAL A 39 6.41 5.59 3.44
N ARG A 40 7.26 5.30 2.44
CA ARG A 40 8.63 4.81 2.66
C ARG A 40 9.60 5.85 3.22
N PHE A 41 9.27 7.14 3.10
CA PHE A 41 10.02 8.22 3.76
C PHE A 41 9.46 8.59 5.14
N GLU A 42 8.31 8.01 5.48
CA GLU A 42 7.65 8.10 6.80
C GLU A 42 7.90 6.78 7.58
N ASP A 43 6.90 6.28 8.30
CA ASP A 43 6.97 5.05 9.11
C ASP A 43 6.52 3.77 8.33
N GLY A 44 6.46 3.81 7.00
CA GLY A 44 6.06 2.67 6.16
C GLY A 44 4.66 2.15 6.48
N LEU A 45 4.56 0.86 6.82
CA LEU A 45 3.28 0.24 7.22
C LEU A 45 2.73 0.78 8.55
N ALA A 46 3.62 1.29 9.40
CA ALA A 46 3.25 1.90 10.67
C ALA A 46 2.80 3.36 10.52
N THR A 47 2.92 3.96 9.32
CA THR A 47 2.46 5.34 9.08
C THR A 47 1.01 5.50 9.49
N ALA A 48 0.77 6.42 10.42
CA ALA A 48 -0.56 6.73 10.91
C ALA A 48 -1.41 7.32 9.78
N ILE A 49 -2.69 6.92 9.76
CA ILE A 49 -3.69 7.49 8.86
C ILE A 49 -4.85 8.00 9.70
N ASN A 50 -5.42 9.11 9.29
CA ASN A 50 -6.56 9.74 9.94
C ASN A 50 -7.79 9.65 9.03
N ASP A 51 -8.96 9.87 9.63
CA ASP A 51 -10.19 10.02 8.85
C ASP A 51 -10.06 11.20 7.88
N GLY A 52 -10.45 10.99 6.62
CA GLY A 52 -10.31 11.97 5.54
C GLY A 52 -8.98 11.94 4.79
N ASP A 53 -7.97 11.17 5.24
CA ASP A 53 -6.71 11.02 4.48
C ASP A 53 -6.92 10.24 3.17
N GLU A 54 -6.27 10.67 2.10
CA GLU A 54 -6.26 9.96 0.82
C GLU A 54 -5.11 8.96 0.78
N VAL A 55 -5.44 7.67 0.62
CA VAL A 55 -4.45 6.59 0.44
C VAL A 55 -4.42 6.17 -1.04
N SER A 56 -3.29 6.42 -1.70
CA SER A 56 -3.06 6.03 -3.10
C SER A 56 -2.15 4.81 -3.16
N ILE A 57 -2.60 3.73 -3.81
CA ILE A 57 -1.83 2.49 -4.00
C ILE A 57 -1.51 2.36 -5.49
N VAL A 58 -0.24 2.53 -5.85
CA VAL A 58 0.23 2.53 -7.23
C VAL A 58 1.13 1.31 -7.46
N PRO A 59 0.64 0.26 -8.14
CA PRO A 59 1.48 -0.84 -8.55
C PRO A 59 2.46 -0.35 -9.63
N ALA A 60 3.75 -0.62 -9.45
CA ALA A 60 4.77 -0.30 -10.43
C ALA A 60 4.59 -1.21 -11.65
N VAL A 61 4.10 -0.65 -12.75
CA VAL A 61 3.99 -1.34 -14.02
C VAL A 61 5.28 -1.17 -14.78
N ALA A 62 6.14 -2.19 -14.77
CA ALA A 62 7.21 -2.31 -15.74
C ALA A 62 6.65 -2.97 -17.01
N GLY A 63 6.16 -2.18 -17.97
CA GLY A 63 5.88 -2.71 -19.31
C GLY A 63 4.75 -2.03 -20.08
N GLY A 64 5.13 -1.19 -21.04
CA GLY A 64 4.41 -1.07 -22.30
C GLY A 64 5.30 -1.66 -23.39
N SER A 65 5.05 -2.93 -23.75
CA SER A 65 5.59 -3.45 -25.01
C SER A 65 4.59 -3.05 -26.09
N PHE A 66 4.99 -2.11 -26.94
CA PHE A 66 4.36 -1.89 -28.24
C PHE A 66 4.77 -3.00 -29.20
#